data_AF-A0A7Y9BF75-F1
#
_entry.id   AF-A0A7Y9BF75-F1
#
_cell.length_a   1.000
_cell.length_b   1.000
_cell.length_c   1.000
_cell.angle_alpha   90.00
_cell.angle_beta   90.00
_cell.angle_gamma   90.00
#
_symmetry.space_group_name_H-M   'P 1'
#
loop_
_entity.id
_entity.type
_entity.pdbx_description
1 polymer ?
#
loop_
_entity_poly.entity_id
_entity_poly.type
_entity_poly.pdbx_seq_one_letter_code
_entity_poly.pdbx_strand_id
1 'polypeptide(L)'
;MSLGDKTIEELEEIEEELNEQEEEHGFSNYSMKIDLYKEMYRKLSQLVRQHNEDVQSSLDYVKRKLIYCLIHYGTYLKTEYQKDDYLARSCLEEALKYDKGNPLAAYRLGFLSYKFNDYIKAIQYFQQALDHDQYHKQHLYQLNEQQQLNAHLYLTNCALQIAKETYEKNETFTVCKNTRYSEAGVITTF
;
A
#
# COMPACT_ATOMS: atom_id res chain seq x y z
N MET A 1 -3.31 -6.16 30.76
CA MET A 1 -4.59 -5.60 30.25
C MET A 1 -4.48 -5.46 28.76
N SER A 2 -5.52 -5.78 28.00
CA SER A 2 -5.56 -5.55 26.56
C SER A 2 -5.86 -4.08 26.27
N LEU A 3 -5.40 -3.53 25.13
CA LEU A 3 -5.78 -2.18 24.69
C LEU A 3 -7.30 -2.01 24.59
N GLY A 4 -8.03 -3.08 24.29
CA GLY A 4 -9.49 -3.08 24.16
C GLY A 4 -10.23 -2.69 25.44
N ASP A 5 -9.64 -2.98 26.61
CA ASP A 5 -10.25 -2.76 27.92
C ASP A 5 -10.08 -1.30 28.40
N LYS A 6 -9.23 -0.53 27.73
CA LYS A 6 -8.85 0.82 28.16
C LYS A 6 -9.84 1.90 27.75
N THR A 7 -9.93 2.99 28.52
CA THR A 7 -10.67 4.20 28.16
C THR A 7 -9.92 4.99 27.07
N ILE A 8 -10.53 6.04 26.51
CA ILE A 8 -9.83 6.91 25.54
C ILE A 8 -8.69 7.66 26.25
N GLU A 9 -8.94 8.17 27.44
CA GLU A 9 -7.94 8.87 28.28
C GLU A 9 -6.73 7.96 28.55
N GLU A 10 -6.96 6.71 28.95
CA GLU A 10 -5.87 5.73 29.15
C GLU A 10 -5.12 5.36 27.86
N LEU A 11 -5.74 5.51 26.69
CA LEU A 11 -5.07 5.30 25.40
C LEU A 11 -4.26 6.53 24.99
N GLU A 12 -4.73 7.74 25.34
CA GLU A 12 -4.00 9.00 25.14
C GLU A 12 -2.73 9.03 26.01
N GLU A 13 -2.80 8.58 27.27
CA GLU A 13 -1.61 8.41 28.13
C GLU A 13 -0.56 7.48 27.49
N ILE A 14 -0.99 6.37 26.88
CA ILE A 14 -0.08 5.45 26.16
C ILE A 14 0.48 6.11 24.90
N GLU A 15 -0.31 6.95 24.21
CA GLU A 15 0.18 7.71 23.05
C GLU A 15 1.34 8.63 23.48
N GLU A 16 1.18 9.34 24.59
CA GLU A 16 2.20 10.21 25.17
C GLU A 16 3.46 9.42 25.54
N GLU A 17 3.33 8.32 26.28
CA GLU A 17 4.46 7.45 26.64
C GLU A 17 5.23 6.94 25.40
N LEU A 18 4.51 6.51 24.35
CA LEU A 18 5.14 6.05 23.11
C LEU A 18 5.78 7.18 22.30
N ASN A 19 5.34 8.43 22.47
CA ASN A 19 5.97 9.59 21.85
C ASN A 19 7.24 9.99 22.61
N GLU A 20 7.21 9.99 23.94
CA GLU A 20 8.39 10.23 24.78
C GLU A 20 9.51 9.22 24.51
N GLN A 21 9.16 7.93 24.41
CA GLN A 21 10.12 6.87 24.06
C GLN A 21 10.73 7.07 22.65
N GLU A 22 9.94 7.54 21.69
CA GLU A 22 10.45 7.84 20.34
C GLU A 22 11.44 9.01 20.38
N GLU A 23 11.17 10.04 21.17
CA GLU A 23 12.06 11.17 21.37
C GLU A 23 13.36 10.78 22.09
N GLU A 24 13.27 9.91 23.11
CA GLU A 24 14.43 9.43 23.87
C GLU A 24 15.33 8.51 23.03
N HIS A 25 14.72 7.55 22.32
CA HIS A 25 15.46 6.51 21.61
C HIS A 25 15.77 6.86 20.15
N GLY A 26 15.10 7.87 19.58
CA GLY A 26 15.29 8.33 18.21
C GLY A 26 14.67 7.43 17.13
N PHE A 27 13.86 6.43 17.52
CA PHE A 27 13.14 5.57 16.58
C PHE A 27 11.70 5.30 17.03
N SER A 28 10.79 5.27 16.07
CA SER A 28 9.36 5.06 16.33
C SER A 28 9.02 3.57 16.45
N ASN A 29 8.33 3.18 17.52
CA ASN A 29 7.71 1.86 17.63
C ASN A 29 6.39 1.83 16.85
N TYR A 30 6.49 1.81 15.52
CA TYR A 30 5.33 1.89 14.64
C TYR A 30 4.32 0.76 14.88
N SER A 31 4.76 -0.46 15.21
CA SER A 31 3.86 -1.59 15.45
C SER A 31 2.91 -1.30 16.60
N MET A 32 3.43 -0.86 17.76
CA MET A 32 2.61 -0.52 18.91
C MET A 32 1.72 0.70 18.64
N LYS A 33 2.25 1.72 17.96
CA LYS A 33 1.46 2.90 17.57
C LYS A 33 0.30 2.55 16.63
N ILE A 34 0.51 1.64 15.68
CA ILE A 34 -0.57 1.19 14.78
C ILE A 34 -1.69 0.52 15.58
N ASP A 35 -1.36 -0.40 16.50
CA ASP A 35 -2.36 -1.09 17.31
C ASP A 35 -3.11 -0.12 18.24
N LEU A 36 -2.39 0.83 18.85
CA LEU A 36 -2.97 1.90 19.66
C LEU A 36 -3.95 2.74 18.85
N TYR A 37 -3.52 3.31 17.72
CA TYR A 37 -4.37 4.18 16.92
C TYR A 37 -5.54 3.45 16.27
N LYS A 38 -5.41 2.15 15.95
CA LYS A 38 -6.55 1.32 15.52
C LYS A 38 -7.61 1.24 16.60
N GLU A 39 -7.20 1.02 17.84
CA GLU A 39 -8.12 0.89 18.96
C GLU A 39 -8.79 2.22 19.30
N MET A 40 -8.02 3.31 19.33
CA MET A 40 -8.56 4.67 19.46
C MET A 40 -9.55 4.98 18.33
N TYR A 41 -9.19 4.70 17.07
CA TYR A 41 -10.06 4.93 15.91
C TYR A 41 -11.37 4.15 16.03
N ARG A 42 -11.30 2.89 16.47
CA ARG A 42 -12.47 2.04 16.70
C ARG A 42 -13.42 2.64 17.73
N LYS A 43 -12.91 3.05 18.90
CA LYS A 43 -13.71 3.64 19.97
C LYS A 43 -14.29 5.00 19.57
N LEU A 44 -13.46 5.90 19.03
CA LEU A 44 -13.89 7.23 18.57
C LEU A 44 -14.93 7.13 17.45
N SER A 45 -14.77 6.21 16.51
CA SER A 45 -15.76 5.96 15.45
C SER A 45 -17.11 5.49 16.01
N GLN A 46 -17.13 4.75 17.11
CA GLN A 46 -18.36 4.34 17.79
C GLN A 46 -19.04 5.53 18.47
N LEU A 47 -18.28 6.43 19.10
CA LEU A 47 -18.82 7.62 19.75
C LEU A 47 -19.37 8.65 18.76
N VAL A 48 -18.70 8.87 17.62
CA VAL A 48 -19.22 9.76 16.57
C VAL A 48 -20.56 9.27 16.03
N ARG A 49 -20.75 7.95 15.89
CA ARG A 49 -22.04 7.36 15.49
C ARG A 49 -23.16 7.60 16.51
N GLN A 50 -22.80 7.89 17.76
CA GLN A 50 -23.74 8.23 18.83
C GLN A 50 -24.05 9.74 18.89
N HIS A 51 -23.73 10.50 17.81
CA HIS A 51 -23.99 11.93 17.65
C HIS A 51 -23.18 12.85 18.58
N ASN A 52 -21.96 12.47 18.92
CA ASN A 52 -21.03 13.35 19.62
C ASN A 52 -20.13 14.09 18.61
N GLU A 53 -20.57 15.28 18.15
CA GLU A 53 -19.83 16.10 17.18
C GLU A 53 -18.47 16.56 17.71
N ASP A 54 -18.32 16.72 19.03
CA ASP A 54 -17.08 17.17 19.68
C ASP A 54 -15.92 16.19 19.49
N VAL A 55 -16.24 14.91 19.22
CA VAL A 55 -15.26 13.83 19.08
C VAL A 55 -14.74 13.69 17.64
N GLN A 56 -15.37 14.35 16.67
CA GLN A 56 -14.99 14.26 15.25
C GLN A 56 -13.55 14.73 15.00
N SER A 57 -13.13 15.82 15.68
CA SER A 57 -11.78 16.36 15.56
C SER A 57 -10.71 15.36 16.04
N SER A 58 -10.96 14.68 17.17
CA SER A 58 -10.08 13.65 17.71
C SER A 58 -10.05 12.42 16.80
N LEU A 59 -11.19 12.01 16.23
CA LEU A 59 -11.25 10.93 15.25
C LEU A 59 -10.40 11.24 14.02
N ASP A 60 -10.50 12.47 13.49
CA ASP A 60 -9.71 12.90 12.34
C ASP A 60 -8.21 12.98 12.67
N TYR A 61 -7.84 13.40 13.89
CA TYR A 61 -6.46 13.36 14.38
C TYR A 61 -5.92 11.93 14.41
N VAL A 62 -6.60 11.03 15.10
CA VAL A 62 -6.20 9.62 15.22
C VAL A 62 -6.12 8.95 13.85
N LYS A 63 -7.09 9.23 12.97
CA LYS A 63 -7.07 8.73 11.60
C LYS A 63 -5.81 9.18 10.84
N ARG A 64 -5.43 10.46 10.95
CA ARG A 64 -4.21 10.98 10.31
C ARG A 64 -2.95 10.28 10.83
N LYS A 65 -2.84 10.12 12.15
CA LYS A 65 -1.71 9.45 12.80
C LYS A 65 -1.64 7.97 12.43
N LEU A 66 -2.78 7.27 12.38
CA LEU A 66 -2.84 5.88 11.94
C LEU A 66 -2.34 5.71 10.49
N ILE A 67 -2.82 6.55 9.56
CA ILE A 67 -2.36 6.52 8.15
C ILE A 67 -0.85 6.76 8.08
N TYR A 68 -0.35 7.75 8.83
CA TYR A 68 1.07 8.04 8.90
C TYR A 68 1.88 6.82 9.36
N CYS A 69 1.52 6.23 10.49
CA CYS A 69 2.22 5.06 11.03
C CYS A 69 2.17 3.86 10.06
N LEU A 70 1.02 3.59 9.44
CA LEU A 70 0.89 2.51 8.46
C LEU A 70 1.83 2.69 7.25
N ILE A 71 1.90 3.90 6.69
CA ILE A 71 2.77 4.20 5.54
C ILE A 71 4.25 4.12 5.92
N HIS A 72 4.62 4.72 7.05
CA HIS A 72 6.00 4.76 7.52
C HIS A 72 6.49 3.38 7.95
N TYR A 73 5.66 2.58 8.61
CA TYR A 73 6.00 1.21 8.98
C TYR A 73 6.18 0.31 7.75
N GLY A 74 5.23 0.34 6.81
CA GLY A 74 5.36 -0.42 5.57
C GLY A 74 6.59 -0.01 4.75
N THR A 75 7.03 1.24 4.88
CA THR A 75 8.29 1.72 4.28
C THR A 75 9.50 1.19 5.02
N TYR A 76 9.51 1.28 6.35
CA TYR A 76 10.61 0.83 7.20
C TYR A 76 10.89 -0.67 7.03
N LEU A 77 9.84 -1.50 6.95
CA LEU A 77 9.95 -2.94 6.66
C LEU A 77 10.64 -3.21 5.30
N LYS A 78 10.61 -2.26 4.36
CA LYS A 78 11.34 -2.39 3.10
C LYS A 78 12.83 -2.15 3.24
N THR A 79 13.26 -1.28 4.16
CA THR A 79 14.58 -0.63 4.10
C THR A 79 15.60 -1.08 5.12
N GLU A 80 15.25 -1.55 6.34
CA GLU A 80 16.30 -1.66 7.37
C GLU A 80 16.41 -2.94 8.21
N TYR A 81 15.35 -3.71 8.52
CA TYR A 81 15.52 -4.79 9.52
C TYR A 81 14.76 -6.10 9.30
N GLN A 82 13.65 -6.10 8.56
CA GLN A 82 12.91 -7.31 8.20
C GLN A 82 12.26 -7.10 6.84
N LYS A 83 12.81 -7.69 5.76
CA LYS A 83 12.18 -7.70 4.43
C LYS A 83 10.91 -8.56 4.46
N ASP A 84 9.87 -8.05 5.09
CA ASP A 84 8.53 -8.62 5.04
C ASP A 84 7.68 -7.79 4.07
N ASP A 85 7.80 -8.14 2.79
CA ASP A 85 7.04 -7.49 1.73
C ASP A 85 5.52 -7.70 1.89
N TYR A 86 5.10 -8.79 2.54
CA TYR A 86 3.68 -9.09 2.76
C TYR A 86 3.10 -8.20 3.86
N LEU A 87 3.81 -8.05 4.98
CA LEU A 87 3.42 -7.14 6.03
C LEU A 87 3.44 -5.69 5.54
N ALA A 88 4.48 -5.29 4.80
CA ALA A 88 4.56 -3.97 4.18
C ALA A 88 3.37 -3.71 3.25
N ARG A 89 3.01 -4.68 2.41
CA ARG A 89 1.83 -4.63 1.55
C ARG A 89 0.56 -4.47 2.37
N SER A 90 0.38 -5.28 3.42
CA SER A 90 -0.81 -5.25 4.28
C SER A 90 -0.98 -3.88 4.94
N CYS A 91 0.09 -3.29 5.48
CA CYS A 91 0.04 -1.96 6.09
C CYS A 91 -0.37 -0.87 5.08
N LEU A 92 0.19 -0.91 3.86
CA LEU A 92 -0.12 0.08 2.83
C LEU A 92 -1.53 -0.09 2.25
N GLU A 93 -1.99 -1.33 2.05
CA GLU A 93 -3.38 -1.62 1.66
C GLU A 93 -4.35 -1.15 2.73
N GLU A 94 -3.98 -1.30 4.02
CA GLU A 94 -4.77 -0.80 5.13
C GLU A 94 -4.80 0.74 5.18
N ALA A 95 -3.68 1.43 4.91
CA ALA A 95 -3.67 2.89 4.79
C ALA A 95 -4.68 3.38 3.73
N LEU A 96 -4.77 2.69 2.58
CA LEU A 96 -5.74 2.99 1.54
C LEU A 96 -7.20 2.72 1.93
N LYS A 97 -7.48 1.91 2.96
CA LYS A 97 -8.85 1.76 3.50
C LYS A 97 -9.29 3.03 4.21
N TYR A 98 -8.38 3.69 4.93
CA TYR A 98 -8.66 4.95 5.63
C TYR A 98 -8.60 6.15 4.68
N ASP A 99 -7.71 6.13 3.70
CA ASP A 99 -7.53 7.18 2.71
C ASP A 99 -7.30 6.58 1.32
N LYS A 100 -8.41 6.35 0.60
CA LYS A 100 -8.40 5.73 -0.73
C LYS A 100 -7.61 6.52 -1.77
N GLY A 101 -7.45 7.83 -1.55
CA GLY A 101 -6.75 8.72 -2.48
C GLY A 101 -5.28 8.93 -2.12
N ASN A 102 -4.73 8.19 -1.14
CA ASN A 102 -3.38 8.46 -0.65
C ASN A 102 -2.30 8.16 -1.72
N PRO A 103 -1.63 9.18 -2.29
CA PRO A 103 -0.76 8.96 -3.44
C PRO A 103 0.54 8.27 -3.03
N LEU A 104 1.08 8.57 -1.85
CA LEU A 104 2.28 7.92 -1.33
C LEU A 104 2.07 6.42 -1.03
N ALA A 105 0.93 6.04 -0.46
CA ALA A 105 0.61 4.63 -0.22
C ALA A 105 0.45 3.86 -1.52
N ALA A 106 -0.29 4.42 -2.49
CA ALA A 106 -0.46 3.84 -3.82
C ALA A 106 0.89 3.69 -4.54
N TYR A 107 1.72 4.73 -4.54
CA TYR A 107 3.07 4.69 -5.11
C TYR A 107 3.91 3.52 -4.56
N ARG A 108 3.89 3.32 -3.23
CA ARG A 108 4.64 2.24 -2.58
C ARG A 108 4.08 0.86 -2.91
N LEU A 109 2.75 0.71 -3.00
CA LEU A 109 2.10 -0.53 -3.45
C LEU A 109 2.41 -0.86 -4.92
N GLY A 110 2.60 0.17 -5.77
CA GLY A 110 3.07 0.00 -7.14
C GLY A 110 4.41 -0.73 -7.21
N PHE A 111 5.38 -0.32 -6.39
CA PHE A 111 6.68 -0.99 -6.29
C PHE A 111 6.59 -2.42 -5.75
N LEU A 112 5.76 -2.66 -4.75
CA LEU A 112 5.56 -4.02 -4.22
C LEU A 112 4.94 -4.92 -5.29
N SER A 113 3.91 -4.45 -5.98
CA SER A 113 3.27 -5.20 -7.06
C SER A 113 4.22 -5.47 -8.22
N TYR A 114 5.03 -4.48 -8.60
CA TYR A 114 6.10 -4.63 -9.60
C TYR A 114 7.11 -5.70 -9.19
N LYS A 115 7.56 -5.69 -7.93
CA LYS A 115 8.49 -6.69 -7.39
C LYS A 115 7.92 -8.11 -7.42
N PHE A 116 6.61 -8.25 -7.25
CA PHE A 116 5.90 -9.53 -7.37
C PHE A 116 5.50 -9.91 -8.80
N ASN A 117 5.96 -9.16 -9.81
CA ASN A 117 5.61 -9.32 -11.22
C ASN A 117 4.10 -9.22 -11.50
N ASP A 118 3.33 -8.60 -10.61
CA ASP A 118 1.91 -8.26 -10.83
C ASP A 118 1.85 -6.90 -11.54
N TYR A 119 2.25 -6.90 -12.81
CA TYR A 119 2.40 -5.67 -13.61
C TYR A 119 1.07 -4.93 -13.82
N ILE A 120 -0.05 -5.66 -13.82
CA ILE A 120 -1.39 -5.06 -13.93
C ILE A 120 -1.71 -4.24 -12.67
N LYS A 121 -1.55 -4.82 -11.48
CA LYS A 121 -1.75 -4.07 -10.24
C LYS A 121 -0.73 -2.94 -10.07
N ALA A 122 0.53 -3.17 -10.47
CA ALA A 122 1.55 -2.15 -10.43
C ALA A 122 1.13 -0.90 -11.24
N ILE A 123 0.64 -1.08 -12.48
CA ILE A 123 0.11 0.01 -13.30
C ILE A 123 -1.03 0.73 -12.59
N GLN A 124 -2.02 -0.01 -12.06
CA GLN A 124 -3.17 0.58 -11.36
C GLN A 124 -2.73 1.47 -10.20
N TYR A 125 -1.80 0.98 -9.38
CA TYR A 125 -1.28 1.73 -8.24
C TYR A 125 -0.45 2.95 -8.64
N PHE A 126 0.41 2.85 -9.67
CA PHE A 126 1.17 4.00 -10.14
C PHE A 126 0.27 5.07 -10.76
N GLN A 127 -0.76 4.68 -11.50
CA GLN A 127 -1.77 5.61 -12.04
C GLN A 127 -2.52 6.29 -10.90
N GLN A 128 -3.06 5.52 -9.95
CA GLN A 128 -3.75 6.05 -8.78
C GLN A 128 -2.86 7.05 -8.01
N ALA A 129 -1.57 6.74 -7.85
CA ALA A 129 -0.63 7.62 -7.18
C ALA A 129 -0.48 8.96 -7.91
N LEU A 130 -0.33 8.95 -9.23
CA LEU A 130 -0.17 10.16 -10.05
C LEU A 130 -1.47 10.98 -10.13
N ASP A 131 -2.62 10.31 -10.30
CA ASP A 131 -3.93 10.98 -10.46
C ASP A 131 -4.36 11.74 -9.21
N HIS A 132 -4.02 11.20 -8.02
CA HIS A 132 -4.41 11.81 -6.75
C HIS A 132 -3.37 12.79 -6.17
N ASP A 133 -2.14 12.79 -6.67
CA ASP A 133 -1.04 13.60 -6.12
C ASP A 133 -1.31 15.11 -6.16
N GLN A 134 -1.74 15.62 -7.31
CA GLN A 134 -1.97 17.05 -7.55
C GLN A 134 -3.09 17.63 -6.68
N TYR A 135 -4.03 16.80 -6.23
CA TYR A 135 -5.25 17.22 -5.53
C TYR A 135 -5.30 16.75 -4.08
N HIS A 136 -4.24 16.10 -3.59
CA HIS A 136 -4.23 15.55 -2.25
C HIS A 136 -4.20 16.65 -1.19
N LYS A 137 -5.16 16.63 -0.26
CA LYS A 137 -5.31 17.67 0.78
C LYS A 137 -4.13 17.75 1.75
N GLN A 138 -3.40 16.66 1.91
CA GLN A 138 -2.28 16.55 2.84
C GLN A 138 -0.97 16.53 2.07
N HIS A 139 -0.23 17.65 2.13
CA HIS A 139 1.06 17.83 1.47
C HIS A 139 2.10 16.77 1.86
N LEU A 140 2.05 16.24 3.09
CA LEU A 140 2.97 15.20 3.56
C LEU A 140 2.93 13.91 2.73
N TYR A 141 1.81 13.64 2.05
CA TYR A 141 1.64 12.44 1.23
C TYR A 141 1.81 12.70 -0.26
N GLN A 142 2.12 13.94 -0.65
CA GLN A 142 2.43 14.23 -2.04
C GLN A 142 3.75 13.57 -2.43
N LEU A 143 3.81 13.14 -3.68
CA LEU A 143 5.00 12.61 -4.31
C LEU A 143 5.95 13.76 -4.60
N ASN A 144 7.23 13.56 -4.33
CA ASN A 144 8.25 14.46 -4.83
C ASN A 144 8.53 14.19 -6.32
N GLU A 145 9.22 15.11 -6.99
CA GLU A 145 9.52 15.01 -8.43
C GLU A 145 10.20 13.68 -8.82
N GLN A 146 11.13 13.20 -7.98
CA GLN A 146 11.80 11.92 -8.22
C GLN A 146 10.84 10.74 -8.14
N GLN A 147 9.90 10.75 -7.19
CA GLN A 147 8.86 9.73 -7.06
C GLN A 147 7.88 9.77 -8.24
N GLN A 148 7.48 10.96 -8.69
CA GLN A 148 6.63 11.12 -9.89
C GLN A 148 7.34 10.56 -11.13
N LEU A 149 8.60 10.93 -11.36
CA LEU A 149 9.41 10.41 -12.46
C LEU A 149 9.52 8.88 -12.40
N ASN A 150 9.79 8.34 -11.21
CA ASN A 150 9.85 6.90 -11.01
C ASN A 150 8.50 6.23 -11.29
N ALA A 151 7.38 6.81 -10.85
CA ALA A 151 6.05 6.25 -11.13
C ALA A 151 5.79 6.14 -12.64
N HIS A 152 6.10 7.19 -13.41
CA HIS A 152 5.99 7.16 -14.88
C HIS A 152 6.92 6.11 -15.52
N LEU A 153 8.17 6.02 -15.07
CA LEU A 153 9.13 5.04 -15.56
C LEU A 153 8.64 3.61 -15.33
N TYR A 154 8.23 3.28 -14.10
CA TYR A 154 7.80 1.93 -13.76
C TYR A 154 6.45 1.58 -14.40
N LEU A 155 5.55 2.54 -14.55
CA LEU A 155 4.32 2.36 -15.33
C LEU A 155 4.64 1.96 -16.79
N THR A 156 5.57 2.65 -17.42
CA THR A 156 6.02 2.35 -18.80
C THR A 156 6.66 0.97 -18.88
N ASN A 157 7.52 0.63 -17.92
CA ASN A 157 8.18 -0.68 -17.85
C ASN A 157 7.17 -1.82 -17.67
N CYS A 158 6.15 -1.65 -16.82
CA CYS A 158 5.07 -2.63 -16.66
C CYS A 158 4.34 -2.88 -17.97
N ALA A 159 3.97 -1.81 -18.68
CA ALA A 159 3.27 -1.91 -19.95
C ALA A 159 4.12 -2.64 -21.00
N LEU A 160 5.43 -2.33 -21.06
CA LEU A 160 6.37 -3.01 -21.95
C LEU A 160 6.47 -4.51 -21.64
N GLN A 161 6.54 -4.87 -20.36
CA GLN A 161 6.66 -6.26 -19.93
C GLN A 161 5.39 -7.06 -20.26
N ILE A 162 4.20 -6.49 -20.06
CA ILE A 162 2.93 -7.11 -20.48
C ILE A 162 2.89 -7.30 -22.00
N ALA A 163 3.33 -6.30 -22.77
CA ALA A 163 3.38 -6.39 -24.23
C ALA A 163 4.33 -7.51 -24.70
N LYS A 164 5.51 -7.59 -24.09
CA LYS A 164 6.50 -8.65 -24.33
C LYS A 164 5.92 -10.04 -24.05
N GLU A 165 5.32 -10.25 -22.88
CA GLU A 165 4.72 -11.54 -22.50
C GLU A 165 3.59 -11.94 -23.45
N THR A 166 2.81 -10.96 -23.92
CA THR A 166 1.73 -11.20 -24.90
C THR A 166 2.29 -11.61 -26.25
N TYR A 167 3.36 -10.95 -26.70
CA TYR A 167 4.05 -11.26 -27.95
C TYR A 167 4.68 -12.66 -27.92
N GLU A 168 5.42 -12.99 -26.86
CA GLU A 168 6.04 -14.31 -26.67
C GLU A 168 5.00 -15.44 -26.66
N LYS A 169 3.86 -15.23 -25.97
CA LYS A 169 2.73 -16.18 -26.00
C LYS A 169 2.22 -16.38 -27.42
N ASN A 170 2.04 -15.32 -28.21
CA ASN A 170 1.58 -15.43 -29.59
C ASN A 170 2.55 -16.23 -30.49
N GLU A 171 3.86 -16.07 -30.31
CA GLU A 171 4.85 -16.87 -31.03
C GLU A 171 4.76 -18.36 -30.66
N THR A 172 4.64 -18.69 -29.37
CA THR A 172 4.45 -20.09 -28.93
C THR A 172 3.19 -20.73 -29.49
N PHE A 173 2.08 -19.97 -29.56
CA PHE A 173 0.84 -20.43 -30.20
C PHE A 173 1.03 -20.71 -31.70
N THR A 174 1.83 -19.89 -32.39
CA THR A 174 2.11 -20.04 -33.82
C THR A 174 2.96 -21.28 -34.08
N VAL A 175 3.99 -21.52 -33.27
CA VAL A 175 4.84 -22.72 -33.37
C VAL A 175 4.02 -23.99 -33.10
N CYS A 176 3.22 -24.03 -32.04
CA CYS A 176 2.40 -25.22 -31.69
C CYS A 176 1.36 -25.57 -32.77
N LYS A 177 0.78 -24.56 -33.44
CA LYS A 177 -0.12 -24.81 -34.58
C LYS A 177 0.64 -25.47 -35.72
N ASN A 178 1.81 -24.95 -36.07
CA ASN A 178 2.61 -25.48 -37.18
C ASN A 178 3.07 -26.93 -36.93
N THR A 179 3.42 -27.30 -35.70
CA THR A 179 3.79 -28.70 -35.35
C THR A 179 2.60 -29.66 -35.47
N ARG A 180 1.40 -29.26 -35.02
CA ARG A 180 0.18 -30.08 -35.16
C ARG A 180 -0.25 -30.28 -36.63
N TYR A 181 -0.06 -29.26 -37.48
CA TYR A 181 -0.34 -29.41 -38.91
C TYR A 181 0.69 -30.31 -39.62
N SER A 182 1.96 -30.32 -39.18
CA SER A 182 2.96 -31.24 -39.74
C SER A 182 2.75 -32.69 -39.30
N GLU A 183 2.24 -32.95 -38.09
CA GLU A 183 1.96 -34.32 -37.63
C GLU A 183 0.66 -34.89 -38.23
N ALA A 184 -0.35 -34.05 -38.48
CA ALA A 184 -1.59 -34.46 -39.15
C ALA A 184 -1.42 -34.73 -40.67
N GLY A 185 -0.31 -34.28 -41.27
CA GLY A 185 -0.02 -34.47 -42.70
C GLY A 185 0.69 -35.78 -43.07
N VAL A 186 1.02 -36.65 -42.11
CA VAL A 186 1.81 -37.88 -42.33
C VAL A 186 0.94 -39.15 -42.40
N ILE A 187 -0.38 -39.05 -42.21
CA ILE A 187 -1.29 -40.22 -42.27
C ILE A 187 -2.18 -40.15 -43.51
N THR A 188 -1.61 -40.30 -44.71
CA THR A 188 -2.31 -40.88 -45.89
C THR A 188 -1.32 -41.10 -47.03
N THR A 189 -0.63 -42.24 -47.02
CA THR A 189 -0.20 -42.94 -48.25
C THR A 189 -0.23 -44.44 -47.97
N PHE A 190 -1.37 -45.05 -48.28
CA PHE A 190 -1.50 -46.46 -48.64
C PHE A 190 -2.00 -46.51 -50.09
#